data_AF-A0A6P0STL5-F1
#
_entry.id   AF-A0A6P0STL5-F1
#
_cell.length_a   1.000
_cell.length_b   1.000
_cell.length_c   1.000
_cell.angle_alpha   90.00
_cell.angle_beta   90.00
_cell.angle_gamma   90.00
#
_symmetry.space_group_name_H-M   'P 1'
#
loop_
_entity.id
_entity.type
_entity.pdbx_description
1 polymer ?
#
loop_
_entity_poly.entity_id
_entity_poly.type
_entity_poly.pdbx_seq_one_letter_code
_entity_poly.pdbx_strand_id
1 'polypeptide(L)'
;TGEEPYSIAMTLLDAGLTPNQFRVDAIDISKEALHKARRALYTRNSFRGNQLQQGKRYFKQTTDGYELCQLVRNTVKFKHGNILDPLALAQNNYDIIFCRNLLIYLDKSARFRAIELLDRLLMPKGLLFVGSAETGVITTNQFVSVRCPFAFAYQKVKHLGKRQTRDSEQGRRRNWETSSSLPTHQSPMTVIHSLYPIQEKEEGQNQEDQTTSSSLSALVNRQSKAIKQSCLQRELEKGQESLLEKARRLANQGSLEEAATLCQTYLSQNLTSAEAYVLLGEVHQGLGNDEQAEQCFQKAVYLKPNYYEALFHLALVQEHRGELAKATVIRQRIQRLQNLKS
;
A
#
# COMPACT_ATOMS: atom_id res chain seq x y z
N THR A 1 -3.25 14.26 -1.01
CA THR A 1 -2.39 15.32 -0.43
C THR A 1 -3.04 16.03 0.77
N GLY A 2 -3.70 15.25 1.66
CA GLY A 2 -4.34 15.77 2.89
C GLY A 2 -5.81 16.21 2.75
N GLU A 3 -6.32 16.35 1.53
CA GLU A 3 -7.68 16.83 1.25
C GLU A 3 -8.76 15.95 1.89
N GLU A 4 -8.65 14.63 1.75
CA GLU A 4 -9.61 13.67 2.34
C GLU A 4 -9.62 13.68 3.87
N PRO A 5 -8.50 13.47 4.60
CA PRO A 5 -8.54 13.45 6.06
C PRO A 5 -8.92 14.81 6.68
N TYR A 6 -8.60 15.93 6.03
CA TYR A 6 -9.09 17.23 6.47
C TYR A 6 -10.58 17.44 6.16
N SER A 7 -11.09 16.92 5.04
CA SER A 7 -12.53 16.93 4.77
C SER A 7 -13.31 16.14 5.82
N ILE A 8 -12.79 14.97 6.23
CA ILE A 8 -13.36 14.15 7.33
C ILE A 8 -13.34 14.95 8.64
N ALA A 9 -12.19 15.54 9.01
CA ALA A 9 -12.07 16.33 10.23
C ALA A 9 -13.04 17.54 10.26
N MET A 10 -13.13 18.30 9.16
CA MET A 10 -14.10 19.41 9.04
C MET A 10 -15.54 18.91 9.14
N THR A 11 -15.89 17.79 8.50
CA THR A 11 -17.25 17.19 8.58
C THR A 11 -17.62 16.81 10.02
N LEU A 12 -16.68 16.27 10.80
CA LEU A 12 -16.92 15.92 12.20
C LEU A 12 -17.08 17.16 13.10
N LEU A 13 -16.29 18.21 12.86
CA LEU A 13 -16.43 19.49 13.57
C LEU A 13 -17.75 20.20 13.21
N ASP A 14 -18.15 20.18 11.94
CA ASP A 14 -19.44 20.72 11.48
C ASP A 14 -20.64 19.91 12.00
N ALA A 15 -20.46 18.62 12.28
CA ALA A 15 -21.44 17.77 12.98
C ALA A 15 -21.46 18.00 14.51
N GLY A 16 -20.67 18.94 15.04
CA GLY A 16 -20.68 19.33 16.44
C GLY A 16 -19.75 18.53 17.36
N LEU A 17 -18.90 17.64 16.84
CA LEU A 17 -17.89 16.96 17.66
C LEU A 17 -16.75 17.93 18.01
N THR A 18 -16.28 17.88 19.25
CA THR A 18 -15.09 18.61 19.69
C THR A 18 -13.80 17.89 19.27
N PRO A 19 -12.65 18.59 19.11
CA PRO A 19 -11.37 17.99 18.73
C PRO A 19 -10.87 16.85 19.62
N ASN A 20 -11.37 16.72 20.85
CA ASN A 20 -10.98 15.68 21.80
C ASN A 20 -11.85 14.41 21.70
N GLN A 21 -12.98 14.46 20.97
CA GLN A 21 -13.91 13.34 20.81
C GLN A 21 -13.59 12.45 19.60
N PHE A 22 -12.66 12.85 18.74
CA PHE A 22 -12.25 12.07 17.57
C PHE A 22 -10.78 12.32 17.22
N ARG A 23 -10.21 11.41 16.41
CA ARG A 23 -8.89 11.61 15.79
C ARG A 23 -8.86 10.91 14.44
N VAL A 24 -8.23 11.53 13.46
CA VAL A 24 -8.02 10.98 12.12
C VAL A 24 -6.55 10.59 11.98
N ASP A 25 -6.24 9.30 11.90
CA ASP A 25 -4.90 8.85 11.47
C ASP A 25 -4.90 8.72 9.94
N ALA A 26 -4.08 9.53 9.27
CA ALA A 26 -3.97 9.57 7.82
C ALA A 26 -2.66 8.91 7.39
N ILE A 27 -2.73 7.89 6.53
CA ILE A 27 -1.60 7.01 6.22
C ILE A 27 -1.43 6.93 4.71
N ASP A 28 -0.20 7.14 4.24
CA ASP A 28 0.15 7.12 2.82
C ASP A 28 1.59 6.57 2.68
N ILE A 29 1.86 5.94 1.54
CA ILE A 29 3.18 5.43 1.17
C ILE A 29 4.05 6.55 0.56
N SER A 30 3.44 7.60 0.01
CA SER A 30 4.15 8.73 -0.57
C SER A 30 4.55 9.76 0.49
N LYS A 31 5.84 9.79 0.85
CA LYS A 31 6.42 10.83 1.72
C LYS A 31 6.12 12.24 1.18
N GLU A 32 6.21 12.45 -0.13
CA GLU A 32 5.91 13.74 -0.78
C GLU A 32 4.45 14.17 -0.56
N ALA A 33 3.50 13.23 -0.74
CA ALA A 33 2.08 13.50 -0.49
C ALA A 33 1.82 13.86 0.98
N LEU A 34 2.50 13.21 1.92
CA LEU A 34 2.43 13.51 3.35
C LEU A 34 3.09 14.85 3.72
N HIS A 35 4.20 15.25 3.06
CA HIS A 35 4.80 16.57 3.25
C HIS A 35 3.86 17.68 2.78
N LYS A 36 3.25 17.53 1.60
CA LYS A 36 2.22 18.45 1.10
C LYS A 36 1.01 18.49 2.04
N ALA A 37 0.54 17.34 2.53
CA ALA A 37 -0.56 17.26 3.47
C ALA A 37 -0.28 18.00 4.79
N ARG A 38 0.89 17.80 5.40
CA ARG A 38 1.29 18.49 6.65
C ARG A 38 1.42 20.01 6.50
N ARG A 39 1.77 20.51 5.30
CA ARG A 39 1.75 21.96 5.01
C ARG A 39 0.34 22.55 5.06
N ALA A 40 -0.68 21.75 4.71
CA ALA A 40 -2.11 22.13 4.75
C ALA A 40 -2.43 23.45 4.02
N LEU A 41 -1.71 23.71 2.93
CA LEU A 41 -1.87 24.87 2.05
C LEU A 41 -2.39 24.38 0.70
N TYR A 42 -3.53 24.91 0.28
CA TYR A 42 -4.31 24.41 -0.85
C TYR A 42 -4.54 25.49 -1.91
N THR A 43 -4.60 25.08 -3.18
CA THR A 43 -4.92 25.99 -4.29
C THR A 43 -6.43 26.02 -4.52
N ARG A 44 -6.92 26.97 -5.33
CA ARG A 44 -8.34 27.00 -5.72
C ARG A 44 -8.80 25.69 -6.39
N ASN A 45 -7.92 24.98 -7.08
CA ASN A 45 -8.20 23.71 -7.75
C ASN A 45 -8.33 22.51 -6.78
N SER A 46 -7.93 22.67 -5.52
CA SER A 46 -8.11 21.64 -4.48
C SER A 46 -9.56 21.53 -4.00
N PHE A 47 -10.41 22.51 -4.29
CA PHE A 47 -11.82 22.57 -3.87
C PHE A 47 -12.74 22.25 -5.06
N ARG A 48 -13.79 21.44 -4.83
CA ARG A 48 -14.80 21.16 -5.87
C ARG A 48 -16.04 22.01 -5.65
N GLY A 49 -16.51 22.66 -6.72
CA GLY A 49 -17.71 23.50 -6.68
C GLY A 49 -17.67 24.57 -5.59
N ASN A 50 -18.68 24.57 -4.74
CA ASN A 50 -18.89 25.52 -3.64
C ASN A 50 -18.29 25.08 -2.29
N GLN A 51 -17.50 23.98 -2.23
CA GLN A 51 -16.83 23.53 -1.01
C GLN A 51 -15.93 24.60 -0.35
N LEU A 52 -15.25 25.43 -1.14
CA LEU A 52 -14.44 26.53 -0.61
C LEU A 52 -15.31 27.55 0.16
N GLN A 53 -16.55 27.78 -0.27
CA GLN A 53 -17.48 28.70 0.42
C GLN A 53 -17.99 28.09 1.73
N GLN A 54 -18.36 26.80 1.71
CA GLN A 54 -18.80 26.04 2.89
C GLN A 54 -17.68 25.97 3.96
N GLY A 55 -16.46 25.68 3.51
CA GLY A 55 -15.27 25.57 4.36
C GLY A 55 -14.60 26.89 4.77
N LYS A 56 -15.12 28.07 4.36
CA LYS A 56 -14.47 29.38 4.66
C LYS A 56 -14.07 29.57 6.12
N ARG A 57 -14.83 29.02 7.06
CA ARG A 57 -14.55 29.08 8.51
C ARG A 57 -13.24 28.39 8.93
N TYR A 58 -12.76 27.43 8.12
CA TYR A 58 -11.57 26.63 8.38
C TYR A 58 -10.35 27.06 7.56
N PHE A 59 -10.51 27.91 6.53
CA PHE A 59 -9.43 28.34 5.65
C PHE A 59 -9.17 29.84 5.73
N LYS A 60 -7.90 30.21 5.95
CA LYS A 60 -7.42 31.58 5.78
C LYS A 60 -6.85 31.72 4.36
N GLN A 61 -7.31 32.72 3.62
CA GLN A 61 -6.70 33.06 2.33
C GLN A 61 -5.34 33.75 2.57
N THR A 62 -4.33 33.34 1.83
CA THR A 62 -2.96 33.88 1.84
C THR A 62 -2.52 34.22 0.40
N THR A 63 -1.32 34.75 0.22
CA THR A 63 -0.72 34.96 -1.12
C THR A 63 -0.57 33.64 -1.89
N ASP A 64 -0.28 32.56 -1.16
CA ASP A 64 0.14 31.28 -1.72
C ASP A 64 -1.04 30.29 -1.85
N GLY A 65 -2.26 30.70 -1.48
CA GLY A 65 -3.50 29.92 -1.60
C GLY A 65 -4.41 30.04 -0.39
N TYR A 66 -4.85 28.87 0.11
CA TYR A 66 -5.77 28.73 1.23
C TYR A 66 -5.12 27.84 2.30
N GLU A 67 -4.74 28.43 3.43
CA GLU A 67 -4.15 27.73 4.56
C GLU A 67 -5.24 27.24 5.52
N LEU A 68 -5.19 25.96 5.90
CA LEU A 68 -6.10 25.36 6.86
C LEU A 68 -5.76 25.79 8.30
N CYS A 69 -6.77 26.12 9.10
CA CYS A 69 -6.56 26.56 10.49
C CYS A 69 -6.07 25.43 11.40
N GLN A 70 -5.33 25.81 12.45
CA GLN A 70 -4.65 24.84 13.32
C GLN A 70 -5.62 23.91 14.07
N LEU A 71 -6.84 24.36 14.35
CA LEU A 71 -7.90 23.57 14.97
C LEU A 71 -8.15 22.26 14.21
N VAL A 72 -8.34 22.33 12.89
CA VAL A 72 -8.55 21.14 12.05
C VAL A 72 -7.24 20.35 11.94
N ARG A 73 -6.10 21.04 11.75
CA ARG A 73 -4.79 20.39 11.58
C ARG A 73 -4.42 19.49 12.76
N ASN A 74 -4.72 19.90 13.98
CA ASN A 74 -4.42 19.15 15.21
C ASN A 74 -5.22 17.83 15.34
N THR A 75 -6.37 17.69 14.66
CA THR A 75 -7.18 16.45 14.71
C THR A 75 -6.65 15.34 13.79
N VAL A 76 -5.71 15.65 12.90
CA VAL A 76 -5.19 14.73 11.88
C VAL A 76 -3.72 14.38 12.12
N LYS A 77 -3.42 13.10 12.35
CA LYS A 77 -2.04 12.59 12.48
C LYS A 77 -1.60 11.85 11.23
N PHE A 78 -0.64 12.44 10.51
CA PHE A 78 -0.04 11.85 9.32
C PHE A 78 1.07 10.83 9.66
N LYS A 79 0.90 9.57 9.25
CA LYS A 79 1.92 8.51 9.32
C LYS A 79 2.38 8.12 7.91
N HIS A 80 3.65 7.75 7.78
CA HIS A 80 4.16 7.09 6.58
C HIS A 80 4.06 5.57 6.78
N GLY A 81 3.43 4.86 5.85
CA GLY A 81 3.22 3.42 5.99
C GLY A 81 2.64 2.80 4.72
N ASN A 82 2.81 1.50 4.58
CA ASN A 82 2.23 0.72 3.49
C ASN A 82 0.99 -0.03 4.00
N ILE A 83 -0.13 0.02 3.27
CA ILE A 83 -1.36 -0.70 3.63
C ILE A 83 -1.19 -2.23 3.58
N LEU A 84 -0.14 -2.73 2.93
CA LEU A 84 0.19 -4.16 2.88
C LEU A 84 1.13 -4.62 4.00
N ASP A 85 1.59 -3.71 4.86
CA ASP A 85 2.45 -3.99 6.01
C ASP A 85 1.63 -3.94 7.32
N PRO A 86 1.37 -5.09 7.98
CA PRO A 86 0.68 -5.12 9.26
C PRO A 86 1.39 -4.35 10.37
N LEU A 87 2.72 -4.31 10.39
CA LEU A 87 3.49 -3.67 11.46
C LEU A 87 3.37 -2.13 11.40
N ALA A 88 3.28 -1.57 10.18
CA ALA A 88 3.03 -0.15 9.97
C ALA A 88 1.65 0.31 10.50
N LEU A 89 0.70 -0.62 10.68
CA LEU A 89 -0.70 -0.33 10.98
C LEU A 89 -1.21 -0.84 12.34
N ALA A 90 -0.51 -1.81 12.97
CA ALA A 90 -0.95 -2.55 14.16
C ALA A 90 -1.21 -1.76 15.47
N GLN A 91 -1.12 -0.43 15.46
CA GLN A 91 -1.15 0.38 16.69
C GLN A 91 -2.56 0.81 17.15
N ASN A 92 -3.56 0.83 16.27
CA ASN A 92 -4.92 1.25 16.63
C ASN A 92 -5.99 0.42 15.91
N ASN A 93 -7.17 0.31 16.52
CA ASN A 93 -8.42 -0.03 15.84
C ASN A 93 -9.20 1.25 15.48
N TYR A 94 -10.11 1.15 14.51
CA TYR A 94 -10.89 2.29 14.01
C TYR A 94 -12.38 1.95 13.90
N ASP A 95 -13.25 2.91 14.25
CA ASP A 95 -14.69 2.82 14.02
C ASP A 95 -15.06 3.02 12.55
N ILE A 96 -14.29 3.84 11.83
CA ILE A 96 -14.46 4.14 10.41
C ILE A 96 -13.10 4.14 9.73
N ILE A 97 -12.97 3.46 8.58
CA ILE A 97 -11.82 3.56 7.69
C ILE A 97 -12.27 4.05 6.31
N PHE A 98 -11.52 4.99 5.75
CA PHE A 98 -11.63 5.41 4.35
C PHE A 98 -10.44 4.79 3.60
N CYS A 99 -10.74 3.95 2.60
CA CYS A 99 -9.77 3.37 1.68
C CYS A 99 -10.28 3.58 0.26
N ARG A 100 -10.12 4.81 -0.24
CA ARG A 100 -10.75 5.30 -1.46
C ARG A 100 -9.71 5.54 -2.55
N ASN A 101 -10.00 5.07 -3.75
CA ASN A 101 -9.18 5.22 -4.94
C ASN A 101 -7.73 4.70 -4.76
N LEU A 102 -7.58 3.56 -4.10
CA LEU A 102 -6.33 2.85 -3.85
C LEU A 102 -6.39 1.37 -4.30
N LEU A 103 -7.49 0.68 -4.00
CA LEU A 103 -7.65 -0.76 -4.26
C LEU A 103 -7.63 -1.07 -5.77
N ILE A 104 -8.08 -0.14 -6.62
CA ILE A 104 -8.00 -0.29 -8.09
C ILE A 104 -6.57 -0.48 -8.62
N TYR A 105 -5.56 0.05 -7.92
CA TYR A 105 -4.16 -0.04 -8.34
C TYR A 105 -3.47 -1.31 -7.82
N LEU A 106 -4.07 -2.03 -6.86
CA LEU A 106 -3.49 -3.24 -6.29
C LEU A 106 -3.85 -4.46 -7.15
N ASP A 107 -2.95 -5.43 -7.28
CA ASP A 107 -3.26 -6.72 -7.93
C ASP A 107 -4.20 -7.58 -7.07
N LYS A 108 -4.68 -8.72 -7.60
CA LYS A 108 -5.66 -9.58 -6.91
C LYS A 108 -5.19 -10.07 -5.52
N SER A 109 -3.91 -10.38 -5.36
CA SER A 109 -3.32 -10.85 -4.09
C SER A 109 -3.11 -9.69 -3.11
N ALA A 110 -2.61 -8.55 -3.60
CA ALA A 110 -2.49 -7.33 -2.81
C ALA A 110 -3.86 -6.79 -2.34
N ARG A 111 -4.89 -6.80 -3.20
CA ARG A 111 -6.27 -6.42 -2.82
C ARG A 111 -6.83 -7.31 -1.71
N PHE A 112 -6.62 -8.63 -1.81
CA PHE A 112 -7.07 -9.56 -0.78
C PHE A 112 -6.39 -9.29 0.57
N ARG A 113 -5.05 -9.17 0.60
CA ARG A 113 -4.29 -8.83 1.82
C ARG A 113 -4.68 -7.48 2.42
N ALA A 114 -4.91 -6.46 1.57
CA ALA A 114 -5.38 -5.15 2.02
C ALA A 114 -6.76 -5.25 2.69
N ILE A 115 -7.71 -6.01 2.12
CA ILE A 115 -9.05 -6.22 2.70
C ILE A 115 -8.96 -6.96 4.04
N GLU A 116 -8.16 -8.03 4.16
CA GLU A 116 -7.99 -8.73 5.44
C GLU A 116 -7.40 -7.84 6.54
N LEU A 117 -6.48 -6.94 6.20
CA LEU A 117 -5.92 -6.00 7.17
C LEU A 117 -6.90 -4.88 7.52
N LEU A 118 -7.64 -4.35 6.54
CA LEU A 118 -8.72 -3.38 6.76
C LEU A 118 -9.81 -3.95 7.67
N ASP A 119 -10.21 -5.21 7.47
CA ASP A 119 -11.10 -5.91 8.39
C ASP A 119 -10.50 -5.94 9.81
N ARG A 120 -9.26 -6.42 9.97
CA ARG A 120 -8.60 -6.53 11.28
C ARG A 120 -8.53 -5.20 12.03
N LEU A 121 -8.31 -4.10 11.32
CA LEU A 121 -8.22 -2.75 11.89
C LEU A 121 -9.60 -2.17 12.24
N LEU A 122 -10.66 -2.58 11.55
CA LEU A 122 -12.03 -2.15 11.85
C LEU A 122 -12.58 -2.79 13.13
N MET A 123 -13.10 -1.95 14.00
CA MET A 123 -13.90 -2.35 15.16
C MET A 123 -15.13 -3.16 14.73
N PRO A 124 -15.69 -4.02 15.59
CA PRO A 124 -16.94 -4.72 15.30
C PRO A 124 -18.07 -3.73 14.97
N LYS A 125 -18.78 -3.96 13.85
CA LYS A 125 -19.77 -3.02 13.26
C LYS A 125 -19.19 -1.72 12.67
N GLY A 126 -17.88 -1.55 12.61
CA GLY A 126 -17.23 -0.40 11.99
C GLY A 126 -17.50 -0.28 10.48
N LEU A 127 -17.26 0.90 9.93
CA LEU A 127 -17.59 1.26 8.54
C LEU A 127 -16.34 1.37 7.66
N LEU A 128 -16.35 0.68 6.52
CA LEU A 128 -15.38 0.84 5.44
C LEU A 128 -15.99 1.69 4.32
N PHE A 129 -15.40 2.83 4.01
CA PHE A 129 -15.73 3.66 2.85
C PHE A 129 -14.71 3.46 1.73
N VAL A 130 -15.21 3.21 0.52
CA VAL A 130 -14.38 3.00 -0.69
C VAL A 130 -14.75 4.00 -1.81
N GLY A 131 -13.99 3.99 -2.91
CA GLY A 131 -14.34 4.69 -4.14
C GLY A 131 -15.42 3.95 -4.93
N SER A 132 -16.12 4.67 -5.82
CA SER A 132 -17.18 4.10 -6.67
C SER A 132 -16.71 2.89 -7.48
N ALA A 133 -15.53 2.99 -8.08
CA ALA A 133 -14.88 1.95 -8.88
C ALA A 133 -14.37 0.74 -8.06
N GLU A 134 -14.40 0.80 -6.73
CA GLU A 134 -13.84 -0.23 -5.84
C GLU A 134 -14.92 -1.12 -5.21
N THR A 135 -16.19 -0.78 -5.42
CA THR A 135 -17.35 -1.49 -4.89
C THR A 135 -17.36 -2.98 -5.25
N GLY A 136 -16.93 -3.33 -6.47
CA GLY A 136 -16.81 -4.72 -6.93
C GLY A 136 -15.63 -5.51 -6.35
N VAL A 137 -14.72 -4.85 -5.62
CA VAL A 137 -13.58 -5.51 -4.95
C VAL A 137 -13.97 -6.01 -3.56
N ILE A 138 -14.99 -5.41 -2.93
CA ILE A 138 -15.37 -5.70 -1.54
C ILE A 138 -16.18 -6.99 -1.43
N THR A 139 -15.64 -7.95 -0.68
CA THR A 139 -16.24 -9.29 -0.51
C THR A 139 -17.39 -9.26 0.49
N THR A 140 -18.57 -9.68 0.05
CA THR A 140 -19.83 -9.67 0.83
C THR A 140 -19.80 -10.51 2.11
N ASN A 141 -18.91 -11.50 2.20
CA ASN A 141 -18.79 -12.39 3.36
C ASN A 141 -18.16 -11.72 4.60
N GLN A 142 -17.41 -10.63 4.41
CA GLN A 142 -16.80 -9.83 5.49
C GLN A 142 -17.57 -8.50 5.71
N PHE A 143 -18.18 -7.98 4.65
CA PHE A 143 -18.69 -6.62 4.58
C PHE A 143 -20.09 -6.56 3.93
N VAL A 144 -21.06 -5.93 4.59
CA VAL A 144 -22.41 -5.69 4.06
C VAL A 144 -22.56 -4.22 3.70
N SER A 145 -22.98 -3.92 2.47
CA SER A 145 -23.23 -2.53 2.05
C SER A 145 -24.31 -1.88 2.93
N VAL A 146 -24.08 -0.64 3.34
CA VAL A 146 -24.98 0.17 4.20
C VAL A 146 -26.25 0.63 3.43
N ARG A 147 -26.30 0.44 2.10
CA ARG A 147 -27.45 0.79 1.23
C ARG A 147 -27.92 2.25 1.33
N CYS A 148 -27.02 3.17 1.68
CA CYS A 148 -27.28 4.60 1.63
C CYS A 148 -26.89 5.16 0.25
N PRO A 149 -27.78 5.87 -0.48
CA PRO A 149 -27.48 6.44 -1.79
C PRO A 149 -26.21 7.31 -1.79
N PHE A 150 -25.38 7.16 -2.81
CA PHE A 150 -24.08 7.84 -2.99
C PHE A 150 -23.00 7.57 -1.92
N ALA A 151 -23.32 6.85 -0.84
CA ALA A 151 -22.35 6.38 0.13
C ALA A 151 -21.86 4.97 -0.23
N PHE A 152 -20.65 4.88 -0.80
CA PHE A 152 -19.94 3.63 -1.06
C PHE A 152 -19.36 3.04 0.25
N ALA A 153 -20.27 2.75 1.19
CA ALA A 153 -19.97 2.38 2.56
C ALA A 153 -20.44 0.95 2.86
N TYR A 154 -19.63 0.23 3.62
CA TYR A 154 -19.86 -1.15 4.02
C TYR A 154 -19.64 -1.31 5.52
N GLN A 155 -20.54 -1.99 6.21
CA GLN A 155 -20.40 -2.35 7.61
C GLN A 155 -19.69 -3.70 7.74
N LYS A 156 -18.69 -3.77 8.62
CA LYS A 156 -18.04 -5.02 9.02
C LYS A 156 -19.05 -5.94 9.68
N VAL A 157 -19.25 -7.12 9.11
CA VAL A 157 -20.12 -8.16 9.67
C VAL A 157 -19.44 -8.76 10.90
N LYS A 158 -20.22 -9.10 11.94
CA LYS A 158 -19.66 -9.95 13.00
C LYS A 158 -19.29 -11.29 12.36
N HIS A 159 -18.01 -11.65 12.40
CA HIS A 159 -17.66 -13.06 12.38
C HIS A 159 -18.37 -13.74 13.54
N LEU A 160 -19.48 -14.42 13.25
CA LEU A 160 -19.86 -15.61 13.99
C LEU A 160 -18.64 -16.54 13.82
N GLY A 161 -17.78 -16.54 14.84
CA GLY A 161 -16.55 -17.33 14.80
C GLY A 161 -16.89 -18.76 14.43
N LYS A 162 -16.03 -19.43 13.66
CA LYS A 162 -16.18 -20.86 13.36
C LYS A 162 -16.24 -21.62 14.68
N ARG A 163 -17.45 -21.83 15.19
CA ARG A 163 -17.73 -22.74 16.28
C ARG A 163 -17.33 -24.09 15.71
N GLN A 164 -16.23 -24.65 16.22
CA GLN A 164 -15.88 -26.01 15.90
C GLN A 164 -17.08 -26.87 16.32
N THR A 165 -17.87 -27.33 15.36
CA THR A 165 -18.84 -28.39 15.57
C THR A 165 -18.05 -29.68 15.67
N ARG A 166 -17.36 -29.84 16.81
CA ARG A 166 -17.19 -31.17 17.38
C ARG A 166 -18.58 -31.63 17.81
N ASP A 167 -18.85 -32.88 17.50
CA ASP A 167 -19.93 -33.71 18.03
C ASP A 167 -21.37 -33.31 17.68
N SER A 168 -21.82 -33.82 16.54
CA SER A 168 -23.07 -34.61 16.48
C SER A 168 -23.13 -35.40 15.17
N GLU A 169 -22.38 -36.51 15.11
CA GLU A 169 -22.79 -37.61 14.23
C GLU A 169 -24.10 -38.19 14.77
N GLN A 170 -25.22 -37.92 14.09
CA GLN A 170 -26.29 -38.90 13.85
C GLN A 170 -27.37 -38.32 12.93
N GLY A 171 -27.81 -39.10 11.94
CA GLY A 171 -29.13 -38.92 11.32
C GLY A 171 -29.23 -38.05 10.06
N ARG A 172 -28.56 -38.45 8.96
CA ARG A 172 -29.14 -38.64 7.60
C ARG A 172 -28.05 -38.66 6.50
N ARG A 173 -27.46 -39.84 6.28
CA ARG A 173 -26.91 -40.17 4.95
C ARG A 173 -28.10 -40.50 4.03
N ARG A 174 -28.17 -39.86 2.86
CA ARG A 174 -28.94 -40.36 1.72
C ARG A 174 -28.00 -40.54 0.54
N ASN A 175 -27.92 -41.82 0.17
CA ASN A 175 -27.24 -42.48 -0.93
C ASN A 175 -26.93 -41.63 -2.17
N TRP A 176 -25.68 -41.75 -2.64
CA TRP A 176 -25.38 -41.94 -4.06
C TRP A 176 -24.33 -43.04 -4.15
N GLU A 177 -24.69 -44.17 -4.76
CA GLU A 177 -23.82 -45.35 -4.88
C GLU A 177 -23.33 -45.52 -6.31
N THR A 178 -21.99 -45.70 -6.48
CA THR A 178 -21.32 -46.49 -7.54
C THR A 178 -21.53 -46.06 -9.02
N SER A 179 -20.64 -46.32 -9.99
CA SER A 179 -19.38 -47.06 -10.13
C SER A 179 -18.50 -46.31 -11.18
N SER A 180 -17.18 -46.47 -11.33
CA SER A 180 -16.43 -47.71 -11.53
C SER A 180 -14.89 -47.61 -11.27
N SER A 181 -14.33 -48.77 -10.90
CA SER A 181 -12.93 -49.28 -10.87
C SER A 181 -11.90 -48.77 -11.90
N LEU A 182 -10.55 -48.89 -11.80
CA LEU A 182 -9.47 -49.36 -10.86
C LEU A 182 -8.10 -49.12 -11.61
N PRO A 183 -6.86 -49.46 -11.15
CA PRO A 183 -6.35 -49.93 -9.84
C PRO A 183 -5.12 -49.13 -9.28
N THR A 184 -4.61 -49.59 -8.14
CA THR A 184 -3.49 -49.09 -7.31
C THR A 184 -2.08 -49.52 -7.71
N HIS A 185 -1.04 -48.82 -7.22
CA HIS A 185 0.27 -49.43 -6.90
C HIS A 185 0.85 -48.97 -5.55
N GLN A 186 1.69 -49.81 -4.97
CA GLN A 186 2.33 -49.73 -3.64
C GLN A 186 3.88 -49.75 -3.79
N SER A 187 4.77 -49.49 -2.81
CA SER A 187 4.72 -49.07 -1.39
C SER A 187 6.11 -48.45 -1.03
N PRO A 188 6.75 -48.64 0.15
CA PRO A 188 6.47 -47.98 1.44
C PRO A 188 7.72 -47.24 2.05
N MET A 189 7.51 -46.49 3.15
CA MET A 189 8.47 -46.13 4.24
C MET A 189 9.85 -45.49 3.87
N THR A 190 10.47 -44.61 4.67
CA THR A 190 10.80 -44.72 6.10
C THR A 190 11.20 -43.34 6.68
N VAL A 191 11.01 -43.13 7.98
CA VAL A 191 11.50 -41.97 8.75
C VAL A 191 12.85 -42.28 9.39
N ILE A 192 13.84 -41.38 9.27
CA ILE A 192 15.01 -41.35 10.18
C ILE A 192 15.29 -39.91 10.65
N HIS A 193 15.41 -39.77 11.97
CA HIS A 193 15.93 -38.60 12.68
C HIS A 193 17.47 -38.60 12.63
N SER A 194 18.10 -37.42 12.53
CA SER A 194 19.33 -37.13 13.26
C SER A 194 19.44 -35.64 13.60
N LEU A 195 19.89 -35.36 14.83
CA LEU A 195 20.02 -34.03 15.43
C LEU A 195 21.50 -33.75 15.77
N TYR A 196 21.80 -32.48 16.05
CA TYR A 196 22.92 -31.99 16.87
C TYR A 196 24.33 -31.95 16.22
N PRO A 197 25.32 -31.28 16.86
CA PRO A 197 25.33 -29.83 17.11
C PRO A 197 26.73 -29.20 16.87
N ILE A 198 26.87 -27.87 17.03
CA ILE A 198 28.15 -27.28 17.43
C ILE A 198 27.90 -26.27 18.55
N GLN A 199 28.68 -26.40 19.64
CA GLN A 199 28.75 -25.48 20.77
C GLN A 199 29.96 -24.56 20.56
N GLU A 200 29.83 -23.26 20.88
CA GLU A 200 31.00 -22.43 21.15
C GLU A 200 31.18 -22.31 22.67
N LYS A 201 32.43 -22.47 23.13
CA LYS A 201 32.82 -22.38 24.55
C LYS A 201 33.10 -20.93 24.95
N GLU A 202 32.71 -20.57 26.17
CA GLU A 202 33.34 -19.49 26.93
C GLU A 202 34.44 -20.07 27.84
N GLU A 203 35.62 -19.44 27.81
CA GLU A 203 36.76 -19.55 28.76
C GLU A 203 37.77 -18.47 28.29
N GLY A 204 38.36 -17.59 29.10
CA GLY A 204 38.28 -17.39 30.55
C GLY A 204 38.64 -15.95 30.97
N GLN A 205 39.12 -15.81 32.21
CA GLN A 205 39.12 -14.57 33.01
C GLN A 205 40.21 -13.54 32.67
N ASN A 206 39.96 -12.27 33.02
CA ASN A 206 40.86 -11.48 33.87
C ASN A 206 40.12 -10.33 34.57
N GLN A 207 40.47 -10.06 35.82
CA GLN A 207 40.01 -8.90 36.60
C GLN A 207 41.03 -7.76 36.47
N GLU A 208 40.58 -6.50 36.41
CA GLU A 208 41.09 -5.41 37.25
C GLU A 208 40.28 -4.10 37.08
N ASP A 209 40.57 -3.14 37.95
CA ASP A 209 39.74 -2.10 38.53
C ASP A 209 39.01 -1.03 37.65
N GLN A 210 37.80 -0.72 38.13
CA GLN A 210 37.23 0.61 38.43
C GLN A 210 37.47 1.85 37.54
N THR A 211 36.31 2.49 37.25
CA THR A 211 36.02 3.93 37.05
C THR A 211 36.10 4.59 35.65
N THR A 212 35.03 5.34 35.34
CA THR A 212 34.93 6.46 34.38
C THR A 212 35.17 6.22 32.86
N SER A 213 34.55 5.22 32.22
CA SER A 213 34.47 5.17 30.74
C SER A 213 33.20 4.51 30.14
N SER A 214 32.02 4.74 30.73
CA SER A 214 30.75 4.18 30.20
C SER A 214 30.14 4.96 29.03
N SER A 215 30.57 6.21 28.78
CA SER A 215 30.00 7.06 27.72
C SER A 215 30.71 6.92 26.36
N LEU A 216 32.06 6.93 26.31
CA LEU A 216 32.80 6.84 25.05
C LEU A 216 32.72 5.44 24.41
N SER A 217 32.88 4.38 25.19
CA SER A 217 32.80 2.99 24.70
C SER A 217 31.44 2.69 24.05
N ALA A 218 30.34 3.18 24.65
CA ALA A 218 29.00 3.10 24.09
C ALA A 218 28.83 3.96 22.83
N LEU A 219 29.48 5.14 22.75
CA LEU A 219 29.43 6.00 21.56
C LEU A 219 30.17 5.39 20.37
N VAL A 220 31.39 4.87 20.60
CA VAL A 220 32.23 4.22 19.58
C VAL A 220 31.59 2.94 19.07
N ASN A 221 30.97 2.13 19.94
CA ASN A 221 30.20 0.96 19.52
C ASN A 221 28.93 1.34 18.74
N ARG A 222 28.22 2.41 19.12
CA ARG A 222 27.07 2.92 18.34
C ARG A 222 27.47 3.43 16.96
N GLN A 223 28.57 4.18 16.87
CA GLN A 223 29.11 4.66 15.58
C GLN A 223 29.57 3.48 14.71
N SER A 224 30.31 2.52 15.26
CA SER A 224 30.75 1.32 14.53
C SER A 224 29.59 0.47 14.00
N LYS A 225 28.51 0.33 14.80
CA LYS A 225 27.31 -0.40 14.40
C LYS A 225 26.52 0.35 13.32
N ALA A 226 26.41 1.68 13.43
CA ALA A 226 25.80 2.54 12.41
C ALA A 226 26.58 2.53 11.09
N ILE A 227 27.93 2.54 11.14
CA ILE A 227 28.79 2.46 9.95
C ILE A 227 28.61 1.11 9.25
N LYS A 228 28.68 -0.02 9.99
CA LYS A 228 28.39 -1.36 9.42
C LYS A 228 26.99 -1.45 8.80
N GLN A 229 25.98 -0.90 9.46
CA GLN A 229 24.60 -0.89 8.96
C GLN A 229 24.46 -0.01 7.70
N SER A 230 25.18 1.11 7.62
CA SER A 230 25.21 1.98 6.42
C SER A 230 25.96 1.37 5.23
N CYS A 231 27.01 0.59 5.46
CA CYS A 231 27.69 -0.17 4.39
C CYS A 231 26.78 -1.29 3.88
N LEU A 232 26.20 -2.10 4.77
CA LEU A 232 25.30 -3.18 4.39
C LEU A 232 24.09 -2.67 3.60
N GLN A 233 23.55 -1.51 4.00
CA GLN A 233 22.43 -0.87 3.30
C GLN A 233 22.85 -0.35 1.91
N ARG A 234 24.05 0.24 1.77
CA ARG A 234 24.61 0.63 0.46
C ARG A 234 24.93 -0.57 -0.44
N GLU A 235 25.32 -1.71 0.12
CA GLU A 235 25.56 -2.96 -0.63
C GLU A 235 24.24 -3.58 -1.11
N LEU A 236 23.20 -3.56 -0.27
CA LEU A 236 21.83 -3.93 -0.66
C LEU A 236 21.28 -3.00 -1.75
N GLU A 237 21.42 -1.68 -1.59
CA GLU A 237 20.98 -0.69 -2.58
C GLU A 237 21.69 -0.90 -3.93
N LYS A 238 23.03 -1.07 -3.94
CA LYS A 238 23.79 -1.40 -5.17
C LYS A 238 23.42 -2.75 -5.78
N GLY A 239 23.18 -3.77 -4.95
CA GLY A 239 22.77 -5.10 -5.39
C GLY A 239 21.37 -5.10 -6.03
N GLN A 240 20.48 -4.27 -5.52
CA GLN A 240 19.13 -4.07 -6.06
C GLN A 240 19.13 -3.20 -7.31
N GLU A 241 19.91 -2.12 -7.35
CA GLU A 241 20.13 -1.30 -8.55
C GLU A 241 20.68 -2.16 -9.70
N SER A 242 21.66 -3.02 -9.42
CA SER A 242 22.18 -4.05 -10.35
C SER A 242 21.10 -5.03 -10.84
N LEU A 243 20.12 -5.38 -10.01
CA LEU A 243 19.00 -6.26 -10.38
C LEU A 243 18.05 -5.60 -11.38
N LEU A 244 17.74 -4.31 -11.19
CA LEU A 244 16.91 -3.54 -12.12
C LEU A 244 17.65 -3.34 -13.46
N GLU A 245 18.94 -3.05 -13.41
CA GLU A 245 19.80 -2.92 -14.59
C GLU A 245 19.98 -4.25 -15.35
N LYS A 246 19.87 -5.39 -14.66
CA LYS A 246 19.79 -6.71 -15.29
C LYS A 246 18.43 -6.90 -15.98
N ALA A 247 17.31 -6.53 -15.33
CA ALA A 247 15.99 -6.60 -15.93
C ALA A 247 15.89 -5.73 -17.20
N ARG A 248 16.43 -4.51 -17.16
CA ARG A 248 16.48 -3.59 -18.31
C ARG A 248 17.28 -4.16 -19.48
N ARG A 249 18.43 -4.82 -19.20
CA ARG A 249 19.22 -5.52 -20.23
C ARG A 249 18.47 -6.70 -20.86
N LEU A 250 17.75 -7.50 -20.08
CA LEU A 250 16.94 -8.61 -20.61
C LEU A 250 15.76 -8.11 -21.44
N ALA A 251 15.09 -7.03 -21.01
CA ALA A 251 14.02 -6.41 -21.78
C ALA A 251 14.53 -5.92 -23.15
N ASN A 252 15.67 -5.24 -23.18
CA ASN A 252 16.33 -4.78 -24.41
C ASN A 252 16.82 -5.92 -25.32
N GLN A 253 16.98 -7.13 -24.78
CA GLN A 253 17.34 -8.35 -25.53
C GLN A 253 16.11 -9.14 -26.03
N GLY A 254 14.89 -8.72 -25.67
CA GLY A 254 13.65 -9.42 -25.99
C GLY A 254 13.27 -10.56 -25.03
N SER A 255 14.06 -10.81 -23.98
CA SER A 255 13.76 -11.81 -22.94
C SER A 255 12.75 -11.25 -21.93
N LEU A 256 11.52 -11.00 -22.40
CA LEU A 256 10.51 -10.23 -21.69
C LEU A 256 9.96 -10.94 -20.45
N GLU A 257 9.74 -12.25 -20.48
CA GLU A 257 9.24 -13.03 -19.34
C GLU A 257 10.26 -13.06 -18.18
N GLU A 258 11.55 -13.18 -18.51
CA GLU A 258 12.63 -13.09 -17.51
C GLU A 258 12.75 -11.66 -16.94
N ALA A 259 12.66 -10.64 -17.81
CA ALA A 259 12.68 -9.24 -17.38
C ALA A 259 11.50 -8.92 -16.45
N ALA A 260 10.28 -9.40 -16.76
CA ALA A 260 9.11 -9.26 -15.90
C ALA A 260 9.32 -9.92 -14.52
N THR A 261 9.90 -11.13 -14.50
CA THR A 261 10.21 -11.87 -13.27
C THR A 261 11.24 -11.14 -12.40
N LEU A 262 12.29 -10.58 -13.00
CA LEU A 262 13.27 -9.77 -12.26
C LEU A 262 12.66 -8.46 -11.75
N CYS A 263 11.83 -7.77 -12.55
CA CYS A 263 11.12 -6.56 -12.11
C CYS A 263 10.18 -6.84 -10.94
N GLN A 264 9.42 -7.94 -10.99
CA GLN A 264 8.53 -8.36 -9.89
C GLN A 264 9.33 -8.72 -8.63
N THR A 265 10.48 -9.40 -8.78
CA THR A 265 11.39 -9.73 -7.67
C THR A 265 11.95 -8.46 -7.03
N TYR A 266 12.42 -7.50 -7.84
CA TYR A 266 12.88 -6.19 -7.35
C TYR A 266 11.74 -5.44 -6.64
N LEU A 267 10.55 -5.37 -7.25
CA LEU A 267 9.38 -4.68 -6.67
C LEU A 267 8.87 -5.32 -5.39
N SER A 268 9.06 -6.64 -5.19
CA SER A 268 8.72 -7.31 -3.92
C SER A 268 9.51 -6.76 -2.72
N GLN A 269 10.70 -6.20 -2.98
CA GLN A 269 11.56 -5.54 -1.99
C GLN A 269 11.43 -4.01 -2.04
N ASN A 270 11.20 -3.44 -3.23
CA ASN A 270 11.18 -2.00 -3.51
C ASN A 270 9.84 -1.49 -4.07
N LEU A 271 8.77 -1.66 -3.29
CA LEU A 271 7.38 -1.32 -3.67
C LEU A 271 7.13 0.15 -4.03
N THR A 272 8.08 1.06 -3.79
CA THR A 272 8.00 2.50 -4.09
C THR A 272 8.85 2.95 -5.28
N SER A 273 9.50 2.03 -6.00
CA SER A 273 10.28 2.37 -7.20
C SER A 273 9.38 2.62 -8.40
N ALA A 274 9.10 3.89 -8.68
CA ALA A 274 8.33 4.31 -9.85
C ALA A 274 8.99 3.88 -11.18
N GLU A 275 10.32 3.81 -11.22
CA GLU A 275 11.08 3.38 -12.40
C GLU A 275 10.91 1.89 -12.68
N ALA A 276 10.96 1.04 -11.64
CA ALA A 276 10.72 -0.39 -11.80
C ALA A 276 9.28 -0.70 -12.25
N TYR A 277 8.31 0.14 -11.89
CA TYR A 277 6.95 0.06 -12.45
C TYR A 277 6.88 0.53 -13.90
N VAL A 278 7.67 1.52 -14.34
CA VAL A 278 7.75 1.88 -15.77
C VAL A 278 8.32 0.71 -16.57
N LEU A 279 9.48 0.17 -16.15
CA LEU A 279 10.12 -0.95 -16.84
C LEU A 279 9.23 -2.20 -16.88
N LEU A 280 8.54 -2.55 -15.79
CA LEU A 280 7.58 -3.65 -15.80
C LEU A 280 6.38 -3.37 -16.73
N GLY A 281 5.95 -2.10 -16.83
CA GLY A 281 4.91 -1.68 -17.77
C GLY A 281 5.34 -1.84 -19.22
N GLU A 282 6.55 -1.39 -19.58
CA GLU A 282 7.16 -1.53 -20.91
C GLU A 282 7.27 -3.01 -21.31
N VAL A 283 7.76 -3.85 -20.40
CA VAL A 283 7.84 -5.31 -20.60
C VAL A 283 6.45 -5.91 -20.81
N HIS A 284 5.43 -5.49 -20.06
CA HIS A 284 4.06 -5.94 -20.30
C HIS A 284 3.49 -5.45 -21.64
N GLN A 285 3.81 -4.24 -22.12
CA GLN A 285 3.45 -3.81 -23.47
C GLN A 285 4.09 -4.71 -24.53
N GLY A 286 5.38 -5.03 -24.40
CA GLY A 286 6.09 -5.95 -25.30
C GLY A 286 5.49 -7.37 -25.33
N LEU A 287 4.91 -7.81 -24.22
CA LEU A 287 4.16 -9.07 -24.09
C LEU A 287 2.69 -8.98 -24.55
N GLY A 288 2.23 -7.84 -25.09
CA GLY A 288 0.83 -7.61 -25.48
C GLY A 288 -0.17 -7.53 -24.31
N ASN A 289 0.32 -7.39 -23.08
CA ASN A 289 -0.46 -7.39 -21.84
C ASN A 289 -0.83 -5.95 -21.41
N ASP A 290 -1.62 -5.28 -22.26
CA ASP A 290 -1.96 -3.85 -22.08
C ASP A 290 -2.64 -3.51 -20.75
N GLU A 291 -3.46 -4.41 -20.19
CA GLU A 291 -4.14 -4.15 -18.92
C GLU A 291 -3.14 -4.12 -17.75
N GLN A 292 -2.18 -5.04 -17.75
CA GLN A 292 -1.09 -5.10 -16.79
C GLN A 292 -0.11 -3.92 -16.98
N ALA A 293 0.17 -3.54 -18.22
CA ALA A 293 0.98 -2.38 -18.55
C ALA A 293 0.34 -1.08 -18.01
N GLU A 294 -0.95 -0.86 -18.26
CA GLU A 294 -1.72 0.26 -17.72
C GLU A 294 -1.63 0.33 -16.19
N GLN A 295 -1.85 -0.79 -15.49
CA GLN A 295 -1.75 -0.85 -14.03
C GLN A 295 -0.35 -0.47 -13.53
N CYS A 296 0.71 -0.86 -14.24
CA CYS A 296 2.08 -0.52 -13.89
C CYS A 296 2.37 0.98 -14.10
N PHE A 297 1.98 1.57 -15.24
CA PHE A 297 2.15 3.01 -15.46
C PHE A 297 1.31 3.86 -14.51
N GLN A 298 0.08 3.43 -14.18
CA GLN A 298 -0.73 4.10 -13.16
C GLN A 298 -0.05 4.11 -11.77
N LYS A 299 0.57 3.00 -11.35
CA LYS A 299 1.38 2.94 -10.11
C LYS A 299 2.58 3.90 -10.16
N ALA A 300 3.29 3.94 -11.29
CA ALA A 300 4.41 4.88 -11.47
C ALA A 300 3.97 6.35 -11.39
N VAL A 301 2.84 6.70 -12.02
CA VAL A 301 2.24 8.05 -11.93
C VAL A 301 1.72 8.36 -10.53
N TYR A 302 1.19 7.38 -9.79
CA TYR A 302 0.79 7.57 -8.39
C TYR A 302 1.99 7.91 -7.50
N LEU A 303 3.10 7.18 -7.65
CA LEU A 303 4.33 7.38 -6.90
C LEU A 303 5.05 8.69 -7.28
N LYS A 304 5.08 9.05 -8.56
CA LYS A 304 5.68 10.29 -9.09
C LYS A 304 4.68 11.00 -10.02
N PRO A 305 3.81 11.91 -9.50
CA PRO A 305 2.75 12.56 -10.29
C PRO A 305 3.18 13.35 -11.53
N ASN A 306 4.42 13.78 -11.61
CA ASN A 306 4.97 14.52 -12.75
C ASN A 306 5.98 13.69 -13.57
N TYR A 307 5.94 12.36 -13.45
CA TYR A 307 6.83 11.47 -14.18
C TYR A 307 6.42 11.40 -15.65
N TYR A 308 7.16 12.13 -16.49
CA TYR A 308 6.92 12.28 -17.93
C TYR A 308 6.81 10.92 -18.65
N GLU A 309 7.77 10.04 -18.40
CA GLU A 309 7.89 8.71 -19.01
C GLU A 309 6.64 7.85 -18.73
N ALA A 310 6.27 7.68 -17.44
CA ALA A 310 5.07 6.95 -17.05
C ALA A 310 3.77 7.55 -17.64
N LEU A 311 3.66 8.88 -17.75
CA LEU A 311 2.52 9.53 -18.39
C LEU A 311 2.50 9.29 -19.90
N PHE A 312 3.65 9.33 -20.56
CA PHE A 312 3.79 9.08 -22.00
C PHE A 312 3.38 7.65 -22.36
N HIS A 313 3.92 6.65 -21.66
CA HIS A 313 3.54 5.25 -21.87
C HIS A 313 2.07 4.98 -21.53
N LEU A 314 1.53 5.59 -20.46
CA LEU A 314 0.11 5.48 -20.15
C LEU A 314 -0.76 6.07 -21.28
N ALA A 315 -0.36 7.17 -21.93
CA ALA A 315 -1.08 7.69 -23.10
C ALA A 315 -1.05 6.70 -24.27
N LEU A 316 0.12 6.11 -24.58
CA LEU A 316 0.26 5.11 -25.65
C LEU A 316 -0.60 3.86 -25.41
N VAL A 317 -0.67 3.34 -24.18
CA VAL A 317 -1.54 2.20 -23.86
C VAL A 317 -3.02 2.55 -24.08
N GLN A 318 -3.46 3.75 -23.69
CA GLN A 318 -4.85 4.17 -23.96
C GLN A 318 -5.11 4.34 -25.46
N GLU A 319 -4.15 4.84 -26.24
CA GLU A 319 -4.27 4.94 -27.70
C GLU A 319 -4.39 3.56 -28.36
N HIS A 320 -3.54 2.60 -27.98
CA HIS A 320 -3.58 1.22 -28.48
C HIS A 320 -4.90 0.50 -28.13
N ARG A 321 -5.43 0.75 -26.92
CA ARG A 321 -6.74 0.24 -26.48
C ARG A 321 -7.96 0.93 -27.13
N GLY A 322 -7.77 1.95 -27.97
CA GLY A 322 -8.86 2.73 -28.58
C GLY A 322 -9.51 3.75 -27.66
N GLU A 323 -8.96 3.98 -26.47
CA GLU A 323 -9.47 4.85 -25.40
C GLU A 323 -9.03 6.31 -25.60
N LEU A 324 -9.26 6.84 -26.81
CA LEU A 324 -8.73 8.12 -27.30
C LEU A 324 -9.05 9.32 -26.39
N ALA A 325 -10.21 9.30 -25.71
CA ALA A 325 -10.59 10.33 -24.75
C ALA A 325 -9.66 10.35 -23.52
N LYS A 326 -9.29 9.17 -22.97
CA LYS A 326 -8.36 9.06 -21.84
C LYS A 326 -6.95 9.47 -22.27
N ALA A 327 -6.50 9.00 -23.43
CA ALA A 327 -5.22 9.39 -24.03
C ALA A 327 -5.09 10.92 -24.18
N THR A 328 -6.11 11.58 -24.73
CA THR A 328 -6.14 13.03 -24.94
C THR A 328 -5.96 13.80 -23.62
N VAL A 329 -6.64 13.39 -22.55
CA VAL A 329 -6.49 14.00 -21.22
C VAL A 329 -5.06 13.86 -20.67
N ILE A 330 -4.42 12.71 -20.91
CA ILE A 330 -3.03 12.46 -20.49
C ILE A 330 -2.05 13.29 -21.33
N ARG A 331 -2.22 13.34 -22.66
CA ARG A 331 -1.41 14.18 -23.58
C ARG A 331 -1.46 15.66 -23.19
N GLN A 332 -2.65 16.19 -22.87
CA GLN A 332 -2.80 17.57 -22.36
C GLN A 332 -2.05 17.79 -21.03
N ARG A 333 -2.03 16.80 -20.13
CA ARG A 333 -1.26 16.87 -18.88
C ARG A 333 0.25 16.88 -19.15
N ILE A 334 0.73 16.07 -20.08
CA ILE A 334 2.14 16.05 -20.50
C ILE A 334 2.55 17.42 -21.05
N GLN A 335 1.76 17.99 -21.96
CA GLN A 335 2.05 19.31 -22.54
C GLN A 335 2.12 20.42 -21.48
N ARG A 336 1.20 20.42 -20.50
CA ARG A 336 1.26 21.36 -19.35
C ARG A 336 2.54 21.18 -18.53
N LEU A 337 3.04 19.96 -18.36
CA LEU A 337 4.30 19.71 -17.63
C LEU A 337 5.56 20.12 -18.42
N GLN A 338 5.51 20.09 -19.75
CA GLN A 338 6.59 20.60 -20.60
C GLN A 338 6.64 22.14 -20.55
N ASN A 339 5.49 22.81 -20.69
CA ASN A 339 5.36 24.27 -20.61
C ASN A 339 5.67 24.87 -19.22
N LEU A 340 5.85 24.03 -18.19
CA LEU A 340 6.28 24.43 -16.84
C LEU A 340 7.80 24.27 -16.62
N LYS A 341 8.54 23.75 -17.61
CA LYS A 341 10.00 23.57 -17.60
C LYS A 341 10.74 24.49 -18.58
N SER A 342 10.02 25.01 -19.57
CA SER A 342 10.41 26.11 -20.46
C SER A 342 10.16 27.46 -19.80
#